data_AF-A0A812NPW7-F1
#
_entry.id   AF-A0A812NPW7-F1
#
_cell.length_a   1.000
_cell.length_b   1.000
_cell.length_c   1.000
_cell.angle_alpha   90.00
_cell.angle_beta   90.00
_cell.angle_gamma   90.00
#
_symmetry.space_group_name_H-M   'P 1'
#
loop_
_entity.id
_entity.type
_entity.pdbx_description
1 polymer ?
#
loop_
_entity_poly.entity_id
_entity_poly.type
_entity_poly.pdbx_seq_one_letter_code
_entity_poly.pdbx_strand_id
1 'polypeptide(L)'
;MAPWSHTGGFRCLLVLCVDLLCLGAGDGGQKQPRFPPIACREHLAWVAERYFHARGHAAEVGVFQGEFAMMNLRVWTGKYFCIDAWRHRKDGSRDKNVRWAYWHLRNLRVARENLGFSGNRSVFVRKYSKEAAGSFPEEFFDWLYLDASHTEEDVTADLRAWWPRLRRGGLFSGHDYMDANQTWLLLPGNRAPKNDYDPARRHRFGVVRALQAFAAEVGGLIQVTFVNDGNGCDDKPSWYMVKP
;
A
#
# COMPACT_ATOMS: atom_id res chain seq x y z
N MET A 1 -42.46 14.55 -36.91
CA MET A 1 -41.60 13.70 -36.05
C MET A 1 -40.40 14.55 -35.65
N ALA A 2 -40.28 14.86 -34.36
CA ALA A 2 -39.20 15.70 -33.82
C ALA A 2 -37.90 14.87 -33.60
N PRO A 3 -36.73 15.53 -33.50
CA PRO A 3 -35.41 14.97 -33.81
C PRO A 3 -34.62 14.59 -32.55
N TRP A 4 -33.61 13.71 -32.66
CA TRP A 4 -32.59 13.53 -31.60
C TRP A 4 -31.17 13.37 -32.14
N SER A 5 -30.31 14.15 -31.50
CA SER A 5 -28.87 14.35 -31.59
C SER A 5 -28.05 13.27 -30.90
N HIS A 6 -26.80 13.04 -31.34
CA HIS A 6 -25.74 12.57 -30.45
C HIS A 6 -24.40 13.27 -30.75
N THR A 7 -24.14 14.34 -30.01
CA THR A 7 -22.79 14.79 -29.65
C THR A 7 -22.41 14.11 -28.34
N GLY A 8 -21.43 13.20 -28.38
CA GLY A 8 -20.91 12.51 -27.21
C GLY A 8 -19.94 13.41 -26.44
N GLY A 9 -20.47 14.14 -25.46
CA GLY A 9 -19.68 14.95 -24.53
C GLY A 9 -18.96 14.11 -23.48
N PHE A 10 -17.70 14.47 -23.22
CA PHE A 10 -16.92 14.07 -22.05
C PHE A 10 -17.72 14.40 -20.77
N ARG A 11 -18.08 13.38 -19.98
CA ARG A 11 -18.56 13.57 -18.62
C ARG A 11 -17.41 13.36 -17.64
N CYS A 12 -16.87 14.49 -17.19
CA CYS A 12 -16.11 14.61 -15.96
C CYS A 12 -17.03 14.18 -14.81
N LEU A 13 -16.75 13.06 -14.15
CA LEU A 13 -17.57 12.60 -13.03
C LEU A 13 -17.21 13.43 -11.79
N LEU A 14 -18.17 14.26 -11.40
CA LEU A 14 -18.16 15.12 -10.23
C LEU A 14 -17.86 14.30 -8.96
N VAL A 15 -16.77 14.62 -8.27
CA VAL A 15 -16.51 14.18 -6.89
C VAL A 15 -17.53 14.89 -5.99
N LEU A 16 -18.42 14.14 -5.36
CA LEU A 16 -19.32 14.65 -4.33
C LEU A 16 -18.49 15.08 -3.10
N CYS A 17 -18.32 16.39 -2.98
CA CYS A 17 -17.84 17.04 -1.77
C CYS A 17 -18.95 16.94 -0.71
N VAL A 18 -18.75 16.10 0.31
CA VAL A 18 -19.58 16.18 1.53
C VAL A 18 -18.80 17.02 2.52
N ASP A 19 -19.04 18.32 2.48
CA ASP A 19 -18.75 19.21 3.60
C ASP A 19 -19.68 18.85 4.76
N LEU A 20 -19.11 18.36 5.86
CA LEU A 20 -19.80 18.38 7.15
C LEU A 20 -18.95 19.14 8.16
N LEU A 21 -19.38 20.38 8.36
CA LEU A 21 -18.94 21.34 9.36
C LEU A 21 -18.94 20.76 10.78
N CYS A 22 -18.00 21.27 11.57
CA CYS A 22 -17.73 20.97 12.96
C CYS A 22 -18.95 21.15 13.88
N LEU A 23 -19.22 20.17 14.76
CA LEU A 23 -19.67 20.39 16.14
C LEU A 23 -19.23 19.22 17.04
N GLY A 24 -18.63 19.56 18.18
CA GLY A 24 -18.29 18.61 19.25
C GLY A 24 -16.92 18.86 19.87
N ALA A 25 -16.82 19.84 20.77
CA ALA A 25 -15.75 19.91 21.74
C ALA A 25 -15.93 18.76 22.75
N GLY A 26 -14.90 17.93 22.92
CA GLY A 26 -14.96 16.75 23.78
C GLY A 26 -13.72 15.88 23.61
N ASP A 27 -12.88 15.92 24.64
CA ASP A 27 -11.70 15.10 24.97
C ASP A 27 -10.42 15.28 24.13
N GLY A 28 -9.30 15.39 24.84
CA GLY A 28 -7.96 15.71 24.33
C GLY A 28 -7.28 14.59 23.53
N GLY A 29 -8.05 13.72 22.89
CA GLY A 29 -7.56 12.75 21.92
C GLY A 29 -7.46 13.38 20.55
N GLN A 30 -6.33 13.19 19.84
CA GLN A 30 -6.23 13.61 18.46
C GLN A 30 -7.34 12.94 17.63
N LYS A 31 -8.29 13.74 17.13
CA LYS A 31 -9.35 13.23 16.26
C LYS A 31 -8.71 12.72 14.97
N GLN A 32 -8.84 11.43 14.72
CA GLN A 32 -8.44 10.79 13.47
C GLN A 32 -8.99 11.58 12.27
N PRO A 33 -8.20 11.85 11.22
CA PRO A 33 -8.69 12.53 10.04
C PRO A 33 -9.86 11.74 9.44
N ARG A 34 -10.99 12.42 9.21
CA ARG A 34 -12.14 11.84 8.50
C ARG A 34 -11.92 12.00 7.00
N PHE A 35 -11.71 10.89 6.31
CA PHE A 35 -11.63 10.81 4.85
C PHE A 35 -12.55 9.68 4.36
N PRO A 36 -13.06 9.74 3.12
CA PRO A 36 -13.89 8.68 2.58
C PRO A 36 -13.11 7.34 2.51
N PRO A 37 -13.79 6.19 2.62
CA PRO A 37 -13.14 4.89 2.45
C PRO A 37 -12.35 4.81 1.15
N ILE A 38 -11.14 4.26 1.24
CA ILE A 38 -10.25 4.08 0.10
C ILE A 38 -10.68 2.82 -0.65
N ALA A 39 -11.30 3.02 -1.82
CA ALA A 39 -11.85 1.92 -2.62
C ALA A 39 -10.78 1.07 -3.31
N CYS A 40 -9.67 1.68 -3.73
CA CYS A 40 -8.61 1.05 -4.54
C CYS A 40 -7.23 1.46 -4.03
N ARG A 41 -6.24 0.57 -4.19
CA ARG A 41 -4.84 0.79 -3.82
C ARG A 41 -4.28 2.07 -4.45
N GLU A 42 -4.64 2.33 -5.70
CA GLU A 42 -4.19 3.45 -6.52
C GLU A 42 -4.63 4.81 -5.97
N HIS A 43 -5.67 4.83 -5.13
CA HIS A 43 -6.14 6.04 -4.47
C HIS A 43 -5.36 6.38 -3.18
N LEU A 44 -4.52 5.48 -2.68
CA LEU A 44 -3.76 5.68 -1.44
C LEU A 44 -2.88 6.93 -1.50
N ALA A 45 -2.17 7.16 -2.62
CA ALA A 45 -1.32 8.34 -2.76
C ALA A 45 -2.11 9.65 -2.73
N TRP A 46 -3.30 9.68 -3.33
CA TRP A 46 -4.16 10.87 -3.34
C TRP A 46 -4.70 11.18 -1.96
N VAL A 47 -5.11 10.15 -1.22
CA VAL A 47 -5.56 10.29 0.16
C VAL A 47 -4.40 10.68 1.08
N ALA A 48 -3.23 10.05 0.91
CA ALA A 48 -2.01 10.39 1.65
C ALA A 48 -1.60 11.85 1.44
N GLU A 49 -1.53 12.29 0.18
CA GLU A 49 -1.18 13.67 -0.19
C GLU A 49 -2.16 14.68 0.45
N ARG A 50 -3.46 14.40 0.40
CA ARG A 50 -4.48 15.35 0.87
C ARG A 50 -4.63 15.40 2.40
N TYR A 51 -4.51 14.26 3.08
CA TYR A 51 -4.88 14.15 4.50
C TYR A 51 -3.72 13.81 5.42
N PHE A 52 -2.58 13.37 4.89
CA PHE A 52 -1.48 12.82 5.68
C PHE A 52 -0.13 13.51 5.45
N HIS A 53 0.01 14.42 4.47
CA HIS A 53 1.26 15.07 4.05
C HIS A 53 1.76 16.16 5.04
N ALA A 54 2.08 15.79 6.28
CA ALA A 54 2.53 16.72 7.32
C ALA A 54 4.05 17.00 7.26
N ARG A 55 4.86 15.97 6.97
CA ARG A 55 6.33 16.05 6.86
C ARG A 55 6.84 15.91 5.42
N GLY A 56 5.99 15.45 4.51
CA GLY A 56 6.34 15.14 3.13
C GLY A 56 7.23 13.89 2.99
N HIS A 57 7.14 12.94 3.93
CA HIS A 57 7.90 11.68 3.84
C HIS A 57 6.98 10.46 3.71
N ALA A 58 7.07 9.75 2.60
CA ALA A 58 6.39 8.47 2.39
C ALA A 58 7.38 7.35 2.06
N ALA A 59 7.04 6.09 2.32
CA ALA A 59 7.85 4.95 1.90
C ALA A 59 7.04 3.80 1.33
N GLU A 60 7.67 3.09 0.39
CA GLU A 60 7.24 1.79 -0.12
C GLU A 60 8.31 0.75 0.23
N VAL A 61 7.89 -0.33 0.88
CA VAL A 61 8.74 -1.43 1.32
C VAL A 61 8.38 -2.65 0.49
N GLY A 62 9.27 -3.06 -0.42
CA GLY A 62 8.97 -4.04 -1.47
C GLY A 62 8.60 -3.35 -2.78
N VAL A 63 9.59 -2.77 -3.46
CA VAL A 63 9.40 -1.91 -4.64
C VAL A 63 9.46 -2.70 -5.95
N PHE A 64 10.21 -3.81 -5.96
CA PHE A 64 10.41 -4.64 -7.15
C PHE A 64 10.91 -3.83 -8.37
N GLN A 65 10.04 -3.60 -9.37
CA GLN A 65 10.31 -2.83 -10.59
C GLN A 65 9.77 -1.40 -10.56
N GLY A 66 9.20 -0.96 -9.43
CA GLY A 66 8.80 0.44 -9.19
C GLY A 66 7.51 0.88 -9.89
N GLU A 67 6.66 -0.03 -10.36
CA GLU A 67 5.41 0.31 -11.04
C GLU A 67 4.44 1.05 -10.11
N PHE A 68 4.23 0.53 -8.90
CA PHE A 68 3.36 1.20 -7.93
C PHE A 68 3.97 2.50 -7.41
N ALA A 69 5.26 2.48 -7.05
CA ALA A 69 6.01 3.69 -6.71
C ALA A 69 5.89 4.78 -7.79
N MET A 70 5.91 4.41 -9.08
CA MET A 70 5.75 5.34 -10.20
C MET A 70 4.37 6.00 -10.18
N MET A 71 3.32 5.25 -9.93
CA MET A 71 1.96 5.78 -9.80
C MET A 71 1.85 6.74 -8.62
N ASN A 72 2.38 6.33 -7.46
CA ASN A 72 2.36 7.14 -6.25
C ASN A 72 3.13 8.45 -6.41
N LEU A 73 4.30 8.43 -7.05
CA LEU A 73 5.15 9.62 -7.28
C LEU A 73 4.59 10.61 -8.31
N ARG A 74 3.54 10.25 -9.05
CA ARG A 74 2.76 11.21 -9.87
C ARG A 74 1.82 12.08 -9.04
N VAL A 75 1.51 11.64 -7.81
CA VAL A 75 0.58 12.32 -6.90
C VAL A 75 1.32 12.89 -5.69
N TRP A 76 2.13 12.07 -5.02
CA TRP A 76 2.88 12.45 -3.82
C TRP A 76 3.95 13.50 -4.14
N THR A 77 3.89 14.66 -3.49
CA THR A 77 4.81 15.77 -3.79
C THR A 77 6.10 15.74 -2.96
N GLY A 78 6.10 15.03 -1.84
CA GLY A 78 7.24 14.90 -0.93
C GLY A 78 8.34 13.91 -1.36
N LYS A 79 9.21 13.56 -0.40
CA LYS A 79 10.19 12.47 -0.53
C LYS A 79 9.48 11.12 -0.46
N TYR A 80 9.87 10.23 -1.37
CA TYR A 80 9.35 8.88 -1.46
C TYR A 80 10.50 7.88 -1.36
N PHE A 81 10.55 7.12 -0.28
CA PHE A 81 11.62 6.18 0.00
C PHE A 81 11.27 4.82 -0.60
N CYS A 82 12.03 4.42 -1.60
CA CYS A 82 11.91 3.15 -2.30
C CYS A 82 12.82 2.12 -1.63
N ILE A 83 12.27 1.30 -0.73
CA ILE A 83 13.01 0.32 0.06
C ILE A 83 12.78 -1.09 -0.49
N ASP A 84 13.86 -1.75 -0.90
CA ASP A 84 13.81 -3.14 -1.34
C ASP A 84 15.20 -3.77 -1.18
N ALA A 85 15.25 -5.09 -0.95
CA ALA A 85 16.51 -5.78 -0.83
C ALA A 85 17.27 -5.83 -2.17
N TRP A 86 16.53 -5.91 -3.29
CA TRP A 86 17.02 -6.21 -4.64
C TRP A 86 18.15 -7.23 -4.60
N ARG A 87 17.90 -8.35 -3.92
CA ARG A 87 18.82 -9.48 -3.76
C ARG A 87 18.05 -10.72 -3.35
N HIS A 88 18.68 -11.87 -3.55
CA HIS A 88 18.15 -13.14 -3.08
C HIS A 88 18.03 -13.14 -1.55
N ARG A 89 16.86 -13.57 -1.05
CA ARG A 89 16.54 -13.73 0.37
C ARG A 89 16.65 -15.23 0.69
N LYS A 90 17.77 -15.67 1.28
CA LYS A 90 18.07 -17.10 1.47
C LYS A 90 16.95 -17.85 2.20
N ASP A 91 16.42 -17.24 3.25
CA ASP A 91 15.39 -17.83 4.13
C ASP A 91 14.02 -17.16 3.94
N GLY A 92 13.88 -16.31 2.90
CA GLY A 92 12.65 -15.57 2.64
C GLY A 92 11.67 -16.33 1.74
N SER A 93 10.46 -15.78 1.60
CA SER A 93 9.43 -16.28 0.68
C SER A 93 10.00 -16.61 -0.71
N ARG A 94 9.44 -17.64 -1.36
CA ARG A 94 9.78 -18.00 -2.75
C ARG A 94 9.23 -17.00 -3.77
N ASP A 95 8.27 -16.17 -3.38
CA ASP A 95 7.67 -15.20 -4.29
C ASP A 95 8.69 -14.15 -4.75
N LYS A 96 8.84 -14.00 -6.07
CA LYS A 96 9.81 -13.10 -6.74
C LYS A 96 11.24 -13.17 -6.15
N ASN A 97 11.65 -14.35 -5.65
CA ASN A 97 12.91 -14.52 -4.91
C ASN A 97 13.87 -15.50 -5.61
N VAL A 98 14.29 -15.16 -6.83
CA VAL A 98 15.19 -16.02 -7.60
C VAL A 98 16.62 -16.01 -7.03
N ARG A 99 17.37 -17.11 -7.19
CA ARG A 99 18.75 -17.22 -6.66
C ARG A 99 19.75 -16.29 -7.34
N TRP A 100 19.53 -15.99 -8.62
CA TRP A 100 20.50 -15.26 -9.44
C TRP A 100 20.43 -13.75 -9.18
N ALA A 101 21.54 -13.17 -8.71
CA ALA A 101 21.66 -11.74 -8.44
C ALA A 101 21.36 -10.87 -9.67
N TYR A 102 21.63 -11.37 -10.87
CA TYR A 102 21.34 -10.69 -12.13
C TYR A 102 19.89 -10.19 -12.23
N TRP A 103 18.91 -11.04 -11.93
CA TRP A 103 17.49 -10.68 -12.04
C TRP A 103 17.10 -9.59 -11.03
N HIS A 104 17.66 -9.65 -9.82
CA HIS A 104 17.44 -8.62 -8.81
C HIS A 104 18.03 -7.27 -9.20
N LEU A 105 19.24 -7.28 -9.75
CA LEU A 105 19.89 -6.07 -10.27
C LEU A 105 19.16 -5.52 -11.50
N ARG A 106 18.57 -6.38 -12.33
CA ARG A 106 17.68 -5.98 -13.43
C ARG A 106 16.43 -5.29 -12.89
N ASN A 107 15.78 -5.83 -11.86
CA ASN A 107 14.61 -5.19 -11.24
C ASN A 107 14.96 -3.82 -10.66
N LEU A 108 16.10 -3.68 -9.97
CA LEU A 108 16.59 -2.39 -9.50
C LEU A 108 16.83 -1.40 -10.64
N ARG A 109 17.41 -1.85 -11.75
CA ARG A 109 17.63 -1.00 -12.93
C ARG A 109 16.29 -0.49 -13.49
N VAL A 110 15.33 -1.38 -13.69
CA VAL A 110 14.00 -1.03 -14.19
C VAL A 110 13.29 -0.08 -13.23
N ALA A 111 13.38 -0.31 -11.91
CA ALA A 111 12.82 0.62 -10.93
C ALA A 111 13.42 2.02 -11.03
N ARG A 112 14.73 2.14 -11.24
CA ARG A 112 15.39 3.45 -11.44
C ARG A 112 14.96 4.12 -12.74
N GLU A 113 14.79 3.36 -13.81
CA GLU A 113 14.30 3.87 -15.10
C GLU A 113 12.86 4.38 -14.95
N ASN A 114 11.96 3.58 -14.37
CA ASN A 114 10.56 3.94 -14.14
C ASN A 114 10.40 5.18 -13.25
N LEU A 115 11.26 5.35 -12.26
CA LEU A 115 11.21 6.48 -11.32
C LEU A 115 12.08 7.67 -11.74
N GLY A 116 12.75 7.62 -12.89
CA GLY A 116 13.67 8.67 -13.35
C GLY A 116 13.02 10.06 -13.45
N PHE A 117 11.74 10.11 -13.80
CA PHE A 117 10.97 11.37 -13.88
C PHE A 117 10.82 12.10 -12.52
N SER A 118 10.99 11.38 -11.40
CA SER A 118 10.79 11.94 -10.05
C SER A 118 12.00 12.71 -9.54
N GLY A 119 13.14 12.65 -10.23
CA GLY A 119 14.37 13.35 -9.85
C GLY A 119 14.81 12.99 -8.42
N ASN A 120 15.05 14.00 -7.59
CA ASN A 120 15.49 13.80 -6.21
C ASN A 120 14.37 13.39 -5.23
N ARG A 121 13.12 13.25 -5.67
CA ARG A 121 12.00 12.86 -4.82
C ARG A 121 12.02 11.37 -4.48
N SER A 122 12.43 10.52 -5.42
CA SER A 122 12.64 9.09 -5.13
C SER A 122 14.00 8.86 -4.47
N VAL A 123 13.98 8.19 -3.31
CA VAL A 123 15.18 7.87 -2.53
C VAL A 123 15.28 6.35 -2.42
N PHE A 124 16.26 5.76 -3.10
CA PHE A 124 16.45 4.31 -3.14
C PHE A 124 17.26 3.80 -1.94
N VAL A 125 16.70 2.83 -1.21
CA VAL A 125 17.34 2.17 -0.06
C VAL A 125 17.42 0.68 -0.33
N ARG A 126 18.61 0.21 -0.74
CA ARG A 126 18.83 -1.21 -1.05
C ARG A 126 19.20 -2.03 0.19
N LYS A 127 18.21 -2.32 1.04
CA LYS A 127 18.36 -3.05 2.30
C LYS A 127 17.20 -4.03 2.52
N TYR A 128 17.38 -5.01 3.39
CA TYR A 128 16.24 -5.79 3.87
C TYR A 128 15.31 -4.89 4.69
N SER A 129 14.01 -5.17 4.66
CA SER A 129 12.97 -4.32 5.28
C SER A 129 13.30 -3.91 6.72
N LYS A 130 13.50 -4.88 7.63
CA LYS A 130 13.86 -4.61 9.04
C LYS A 130 15.14 -3.79 9.21
N GLU A 131 16.15 -4.06 8.39
CA GLU A 131 17.42 -3.32 8.42
C GLU A 131 17.22 -1.86 7.98
N ALA A 132 16.39 -1.64 6.96
CA ALA A 132 16.03 -0.32 6.49
C ALA A 132 15.25 0.46 7.56
N ALA A 133 14.27 -0.16 8.21
CA ALA A 133 13.46 0.46 9.26
C ALA A 133 14.35 1.03 10.40
N GLY A 134 15.38 0.29 10.81
CA GLY A 134 16.34 0.74 11.83
C GLY A 134 17.21 1.94 11.42
N SER A 135 17.20 2.34 10.14
CA SER A 135 17.92 3.51 9.63
C SER A 135 17.10 4.80 9.71
N PHE A 136 15.82 4.73 10.08
CA PHE A 136 14.92 5.89 10.17
C PHE A 136 14.58 6.22 11.64
N PRO A 137 14.52 7.52 12.00
CA PRO A 137 14.00 7.95 13.29
C PRO A 137 12.55 7.52 13.51
N GLU A 138 12.12 7.53 14.77
CA GLU A 138 10.71 7.37 15.10
C GLU A 138 9.87 8.52 14.53
N GLU A 139 8.62 8.22 14.18
CA GLU A 139 7.66 9.18 13.62
C GLU A 139 8.15 9.99 12.40
N PHE A 140 9.07 9.40 11.63
CA PHE A 140 9.68 10.04 10.47
C PHE A 140 8.75 10.13 9.27
N PHE A 141 7.89 9.13 9.07
CA PHE A 141 7.02 9.00 7.90
C PHE A 141 5.59 9.47 8.18
N ASP A 142 4.98 10.07 7.16
CA ASP A 142 3.55 10.38 7.06
C ASP A 142 2.73 9.20 6.55
N TRP A 143 3.32 8.47 5.60
CA TRP A 143 2.68 7.35 4.91
C TRP A 143 3.68 6.22 4.70
N LEU A 144 3.29 5.01 5.06
CA LEU A 144 4.06 3.79 4.84
C LEU A 144 3.22 2.77 4.09
N TYR A 145 3.79 2.16 3.04
CA TYR A 145 3.18 1.10 2.24
C TYR A 145 4.04 -0.18 2.26
N LEU A 146 3.48 -1.30 2.72
CA LEU A 146 4.17 -2.59 2.84
C LEU A 146 3.73 -3.60 1.76
N ASP A 147 4.68 -4.10 0.96
CA ASP A 147 4.48 -5.04 -0.15
C ASP A 147 5.72 -5.92 -0.39
N ALA A 148 6.45 -6.29 0.68
CA ALA A 148 7.73 -6.98 0.58
C ALA A 148 7.61 -8.52 0.56
N SER A 149 7.23 -9.10 1.70
CA SER A 149 6.97 -10.52 1.84
C SER A 149 5.58 -10.69 2.45
N HIS A 150 4.92 -11.79 2.12
CA HIS A 150 3.52 -11.99 2.47
C HIS A 150 3.31 -13.18 3.40
N THR A 151 4.39 -13.86 3.82
CA THR A 151 4.32 -14.86 4.90
C THR A 151 4.01 -14.18 6.22
N GLU A 152 3.25 -14.83 7.08
CA GLU A 152 2.82 -14.28 8.38
C GLU A 152 4.00 -13.74 9.20
N GLU A 153 5.08 -14.50 9.29
CA GLU A 153 6.25 -14.17 10.10
C GLU A 153 6.94 -12.89 9.61
N ASP A 154 7.15 -12.77 8.29
CA ASP A 154 7.77 -11.59 7.68
C ASP A 154 6.86 -10.36 7.80
N VAL A 155 5.55 -10.51 7.58
CA VAL A 155 4.58 -9.40 7.71
C VAL A 155 4.52 -8.92 9.16
N THR A 156 4.45 -9.82 10.14
CA THR A 156 4.51 -9.44 11.56
C THR A 156 5.80 -8.71 11.91
N ALA A 157 6.94 -9.18 11.38
CA ALA A 157 8.22 -8.52 11.54
C ALA A 157 8.24 -7.10 10.96
N ASP A 158 7.68 -6.91 9.75
CA ASP A 158 7.60 -5.62 9.08
C ASP A 158 6.65 -4.67 9.80
N LEU A 159 5.45 -5.12 10.20
CA LEU A 159 4.49 -4.32 10.96
C LEU A 159 5.13 -3.74 12.22
N ARG A 160 5.84 -4.58 13.01
CA ARG A 160 6.52 -4.13 14.23
C ARG A 160 7.73 -3.22 13.97
N ALA A 161 8.47 -3.45 12.88
CA ALA A 161 9.63 -2.63 12.56
C ALA A 161 9.24 -1.23 12.05
N TRP A 162 8.20 -1.15 11.23
CA TRP A 162 7.79 0.09 10.56
C TRP A 162 6.79 0.93 11.36
N TRP A 163 5.98 0.32 12.23
CA TRP A 163 4.99 1.05 13.01
C TRP A 163 5.56 2.19 13.87
N PRO A 164 6.71 2.04 14.56
CA PRO A 164 7.31 3.16 15.30
C PRO A 164 7.84 4.27 14.38
N ARG A 165 8.13 3.97 13.11
CA ARG A 165 8.64 4.93 12.12
C ARG A 165 7.53 5.78 11.51
N LEU A 166 6.28 5.33 11.58
CA LEU A 166 5.11 6.10 11.20
C LEU A 166 4.75 7.09 12.30
N ARG A 167 4.46 8.34 11.94
CA ARG A 167 3.95 9.32 12.91
C ARG A 167 2.57 8.95 13.43
N ARG A 168 2.21 9.43 14.62
CA ARG A 168 0.81 9.41 15.06
C ARG A 168 -0.07 10.18 14.08
N GLY A 169 -1.26 9.64 13.81
CA GLY A 169 -2.16 10.10 12.76
C GLY A 169 -1.63 9.90 11.34
N GLY A 170 -0.59 9.08 11.13
CA GLY A 170 -0.05 8.73 9.82
C GLY A 170 -0.79 7.56 9.18
N LEU A 171 -0.72 7.44 7.85
CA LEU A 171 -1.34 6.37 7.10
C LEU A 171 -0.41 5.15 7.02
N PHE A 172 -0.85 4.01 7.54
CA PHE A 172 -0.17 2.72 7.36
C PHE A 172 -0.96 1.87 6.39
N SER A 173 -0.33 1.35 5.36
CA SER A 173 -1.02 0.52 4.36
C SER A 173 -0.12 -0.56 3.80
N GLY A 174 -0.70 -1.46 3.03
CA GLY A 174 0.04 -2.51 2.34
C GLY A 174 -0.84 -3.31 1.39
N HIS A 175 -0.21 -4.23 0.67
CA HIS A 175 -0.85 -5.04 -0.36
C HIS A 175 -1.28 -6.42 0.14
N ASP A 176 -1.89 -7.18 -0.77
CA ASP A 176 -2.19 -8.61 -0.65
C ASP A 176 -2.87 -8.96 0.67
N TYR A 177 -3.98 -8.30 1.00
CA TYR A 177 -4.82 -8.62 2.16
C TYR A 177 -5.50 -9.99 1.97
N MET A 178 -4.69 -11.05 2.10
CA MET A 178 -5.05 -12.40 1.74
C MET A 178 -4.18 -13.43 2.47
N ASP A 179 -4.72 -14.63 2.59
CA ASP A 179 -4.15 -15.76 3.32
C ASP A 179 -4.27 -17.04 2.50
N ALA A 180 -3.31 -17.96 2.64
CA ALA A 180 -3.29 -19.22 1.89
C ALA A 180 -4.61 -20.04 1.99
N ASN A 181 -5.35 -19.92 3.09
CA ASN A 181 -6.53 -20.73 3.37
C ASN A 181 -7.86 -19.95 3.44
N GLN A 182 -7.86 -18.61 3.43
CA GLN A 182 -9.05 -17.80 3.74
C GLN A 182 -9.50 -16.82 2.63
N THR A 183 -8.69 -16.64 1.58
CA THR A 183 -8.89 -15.57 0.58
C THR A 183 -10.15 -15.70 -0.27
N TRP A 184 -10.61 -16.92 -0.55
CA TRP A 184 -11.78 -17.16 -1.43
C TRP A 184 -13.09 -16.62 -0.85
N LEU A 185 -13.18 -16.57 0.48
CA LEU A 185 -14.37 -16.13 1.20
C LEU A 185 -14.53 -14.60 1.18
N LEU A 186 -13.46 -13.87 0.86
CA LEU A 186 -13.44 -12.40 0.87
C LEU A 186 -13.60 -11.79 -0.54
N LEU A 187 -13.53 -12.59 -1.61
CA LEU A 187 -13.69 -12.10 -2.99
C LEU A 187 -15.17 -12.13 -3.42
N PRO A 188 -15.74 -10.99 -3.88
CA PRO A 188 -17.11 -10.97 -4.37
C PRO A 188 -17.29 -11.91 -5.57
N GLY A 189 -18.27 -12.82 -5.47
CA GLY A 189 -18.67 -13.71 -6.56
C GLY A 189 -18.12 -15.14 -6.54
N ASN A 190 -17.54 -15.62 -5.42
CA ASN A 190 -17.15 -17.04 -5.24
C ASN A 190 -16.33 -17.62 -6.41
N ARG A 191 -15.52 -16.79 -7.06
CA ARG A 191 -14.61 -17.26 -8.10
C ARG A 191 -13.35 -17.74 -7.41
N ALA A 192 -13.38 -18.96 -6.87
CA ALA A 192 -12.15 -19.73 -6.78
C ALA A 192 -11.44 -19.59 -8.14
N PRO A 193 -10.16 -19.21 -8.19
CA PRO A 193 -9.47 -19.08 -9.46
C PRO A 193 -9.70 -20.37 -10.25
N LYS A 194 -10.16 -20.25 -11.50
CA LYS A 194 -10.51 -21.41 -12.35
C LYS A 194 -9.32 -22.37 -12.58
N ASN A 195 -8.12 -21.95 -12.21
CA ASN A 195 -6.88 -22.71 -12.24
C ASN A 195 -6.25 -22.71 -10.83
N ASP A 196 -5.53 -23.79 -10.50
CA ASP A 196 -4.76 -24.00 -9.25
C ASP A 196 -3.65 -22.96 -8.96
N TYR A 197 -3.56 -21.89 -9.76
CA TYR A 197 -2.58 -20.82 -9.57
C TYR A 197 -3.13 -19.75 -8.64
N ASP A 198 -3.19 -20.06 -7.35
CA ASP A 198 -3.28 -19.05 -6.31
C ASP A 198 -1.89 -18.76 -5.71
N PRO A 199 -1.35 -17.53 -5.88
CA PRO A 199 -0.08 -17.17 -5.25
C PRO A 199 -0.13 -17.29 -3.73
N ALA A 200 -1.26 -17.01 -3.07
CA ALA A 200 -1.36 -17.07 -1.62
C ALA A 200 -1.15 -18.50 -1.09
N ARG A 201 -1.75 -19.52 -1.72
CA ARG A 201 -1.52 -20.93 -1.44
C ARG A 201 -0.10 -21.36 -1.77
N ARG A 202 0.37 -21.02 -2.98
CA ARG A 202 1.69 -21.44 -3.47
C ARG A 202 2.83 -20.91 -2.61
N HIS A 203 2.68 -19.69 -2.12
CA HIS A 203 3.72 -18.96 -1.38
C HIS A 203 3.40 -18.84 0.12
N ARG A 204 2.31 -19.47 0.60
CA ARG A 204 1.90 -19.54 2.01
C ARG A 204 1.69 -18.15 2.64
N PHE A 205 0.86 -17.33 2.02
CA PHE A 205 0.56 -15.99 2.53
C PHE A 205 -0.17 -16.07 3.88
N GLY A 206 0.07 -15.07 4.72
CA GLY A 206 -0.47 -14.91 6.07
C GLY A 206 -0.68 -13.45 6.46
N VAL A 207 -1.00 -12.59 5.49
CA VAL A 207 -1.13 -11.15 5.67
C VAL A 207 -2.30 -10.81 6.59
N VAL A 208 -3.45 -11.49 6.43
CA VAL A 208 -4.65 -11.25 7.24
C VAL A 208 -4.40 -11.63 8.69
N ARG A 209 -3.81 -12.81 8.95
CA ARG A 209 -3.48 -13.25 10.32
C ARG A 209 -2.51 -12.31 11.01
N ALA A 210 -1.43 -11.92 10.32
CA ALA A 210 -0.43 -10.99 10.87
C ALA A 210 -1.07 -9.63 11.20
N LEU A 211 -1.92 -9.09 10.33
CA LEU A 211 -2.60 -7.83 10.56
C LEU A 211 -3.60 -7.89 11.71
N GLN A 212 -4.44 -8.93 11.78
CA GLN A 212 -5.43 -9.06 12.85
C GLN A 212 -4.77 -9.13 14.23
N ALA A 213 -3.71 -9.94 14.37
CA ALA A 213 -2.95 -10.02 15.61
C ALA A 213 -2.30 -8.67 15.96
N PHE A 214 -1.69 -8.01 14.98
CA PHE A 214 -1.04 -6.71 15.19
C PHE A 214 -2.04 -5.58 15.52
N ALA A 215 -3.17 -5.52 14.83
CA ALA A 215 -4.21 -4.53 15.07
C ALA A 215 -4.81 -4.66 16.49
N ALA A 216 -4.99 -5.90 16.97
CA ALA A 216 -5.39 -6.16 18.35
C ALA A 216 -4.33 -5.69 19.36
N GLU A 217 -3.03 -5.85 19.04
CA GLU A 217 -1.91 -5.40 19.87
C GLU A 217 -1.87 -3.86 19.98
N VAL A 218 -2.08 -3.14 18.87
CA VAL A 218 -1.92 -1.66 18.81
C VAL A 218 -3.23 -0.88 18.93
N GLY A 219 -4.37 -1.56 19.07
CA GLY A 219 -5.70 -0.93 19.05
C GLY A 219 -6.04 -0.26 17.72
N GLY A 220 -5.51 -0.79 16.60
CA GLY A 220 -5.71 -0.24 15.26
C GLY A 220 -6.98 -0.76 14.59
N LEU A 221 -7.59 0.06 13.73
CA LEU A 221 -8.72 -0.35 12.90
C LEU A 221 -8.24 -0.66 11.48
N ILE A 222 -8.27 -1.93 11.10
CA ILE A 222 -7.98 -2.38 9.73
C ILE A 222 -9.15 -2.01 8.82
N GLN A 223 -8.82 -1.36 7.70
CA GLN A 223 -9.71 -1.17 6.57
C GLN A 223 -9.12 -1.84 5.33
N VAL A 224 -9.99 -2.25 4.41
CA VAL A 224 -9.62 -3.03 3.23
C VAL A 224 -10.18 -2.34 1.99
N THR A 225 -9.40 -2.29 0.92
CA THR A 225 -9.87 -1.78 -0.38
C THR A 225 -10.78 -2.83 -1.02
N PHE A 226 -11.92 -2.41 -1.57
CA PHE A 226 -13.04 -3.31 -1.89
C PHE A 226 -13.49 -3.28 -3.36
N VAL A 227 -12.83 -2.48 -4.22
CA VAL A 227 -13.20 -2.36 -5.62
C VAL A 227 -12.16 -3.00 -6.53
N ASN A 228 -12.60 -3.95 -7.33
CA ASN A 228 -11.97 -4.38 -8.57
C ASN A 228 -12.98 -4.13 -9.70
N ASP A 229 -12.82 -3.03 -10.42
CA ASP A 229 -13.74 -2.61 -11.48
C ASP A 229 -13.20 -2.88 -12.89
N GLY A 230 -12.01 -3.47 -13.01
CA GLY A 230 -11.33 -3.69 -14.29
C GLY A 230 -10.87 -2.41 -15.00
N ASN A 231 -11.02 -1.23 -14.39
CA ASN A 231 -10.74 0.08 -14.98
C ASN A 231 -9.55 0.80 -14.33
N GLY A 232 -8.63 0.04 -13.71
CA GLY A 232 -7.37 0.55 -13.17
C GLY A 232 -7.17 0.29 -11.67
N CYS A 233 -8.13 -0.31 -10.98
CA CYS A 233 -7.94 -0.81 -9.62
C CYS A 233 -7.32 -2.21 -9.62
N ASP A 234 -6.29 -2.44 -8.80
CA ASP A 234 -5.66 -3.76 -8.61
C ASP A 234 -6.72 -4.82 -8.25
N ASP A 235 -6.53 -6.05 -8.75
CA ASP A 235 -7.46 -7.14 -8.54
C ASP A 235 -7.36 -7.78 -7.16
N LYS A 236 -6.29 -7.47 -6.42
CA LYS A 236 -6.02 -7.96 -5.07
C LYS A 236 -6.33 -6.86 -4.04
N PRO A 237 -7.00 -7.21 -2.94
CA PRO A 237 -7.30 -6.25 -1.90
C PRO A 237 -6.01 -5.77 -1.23
N SER A 238 -5.91 -4.47 -1.01
CA SER A 238 -4.96 -3.82 -0.11
C SER A 238 -5.61 -3.53 1.23
N TRP A 239 -4.80 -3.18 2.22
CA TRP A 239 -5.24 -2.80 3.55
C TRP A 239 -4.66 -1.45 3.96
N TYR A 240 -5.32 -0.80 4.91
CA TYR A 240 -4.81 0.41 5.55
C TYR A 240 -5.35 0.59 6.97
N MET A 241 -4.60 1.34 7.76
CA MET A 241 -4.87 1.74 9.14
C MET A 241 -4.36 3.16 9.32
N VAL A 242 -4.98 3.92 10.21
CA VAL A 242 -4.39 5.18 10.67
C VAL A 242 -3.84 4.98 12.07
N LYS A 243 -2.58 5.37 12.28
CA LYS A 243 -1.93 5.24 13.59
C LYS A 243 -2.62 6.16 14.61
N PRO A 244 -3.06 5.64 15.77
CA PRO A 244 -3.69 6.45 16.82
C PRO A 244 -2.72 7.39 17.52
#